data_AF-A0A851DV94-F1
#
_entry.id   AF-A0A851DV94-F1
#
_cell.length_a   1.000
_cell.length_b   1.000
_cell.length_c   1.000
_cell.angle_alpha   90.00
_cell.angle_beta   90.00
_cell.angle_gamma   90.00
#
_symmetry.space_group_name_H-M   'P 1'
#
loop_
_entity.id
_entity.type
_entity.pdbx_description
1 polymer ?
#
loop_
_entity_poly.entity_id
_entity_poly.type
_entity_poly.pdbx_seq_one_letter_code
_entity_poly.pdbx_strand_id
1 'polypeptide(L)'
;KPVGPEDMGATAVYELDTEKEKDAQAIFERSQKIQEELRGKEDDKIYRGINNYQKYVKPKDTSMGNASSGMVRKGPIRAPEHLRATVRWDYQPDICKDYKETGFCGFGDSCKFLHDRSDYKHGWQIERELDEGRYGVNDEENYEVSSDEEDMPFKCFICRSSFKNPVVTKCRHYFCESCALQHYRKSQRCYVCDKQTNGVFNPAKELMAKLEKHKGEEEEEE
;
A
#
# COMPACT_ATOMS: atom_id res chain seq x y z
N LYS A 1 -38.19 -13.55 -20.13
CA LYS A 1 -37.13 -14.56 -19.90
C LYS A 1 -36.23 -14.02 -18.79
N PRO A 2 -35.75 -14.84 -17.85
CA PRO A 2 -34.77 -14.39 -16.87
C PRO A 2 -33.53 -13.83 -17.57
N VAL A 3 -32.87 -12.86 -16.94
CA VAL A 3 -31.66 -12.21 -17.48
C VAL A 3 -30.46 -13.08 -17.10
N GLY A 4 -29.87 -13.79 -18.06
CA GLY A 4 -28.65 -14.58 -17.85
C GLY A 4 -28.68 -15.96 -18.48
N PRO A 5 -27.56 -16.72 -18.37
CA PRO A 5 -27.48 -18.10 -18.82
C PRO A 5 -28.27 -19.05 -17.92
N GLU A 6 -28.74 -20.16 -18.48
CA GLU A 6 -29.60 -21.13 -17.77
C GLU A 6 -28.88 -21.87 -16.63
N ASP A 7 -27.55 -21.99 -16.72
CA ASP A 7 -26.70 -22.74 -15.81
C ASP A 7 -26.06 -21.87 -14.71
N MET A 8 -26.43 -20.59 -14.64
CA MET A 8 -25.86 -19.61 -13.69
C MET A 8 -24.33 -19.54 -13.71
N GLY A 9 -23.70 -19.82 -14.87
CA GLY A 9 -22.25 -19.75 -15.03
C GLY A 9 -21.48 -20.98 -14.53
N ALA A 10 -22.15 -22.11 -14.29
CA ALA A 10 -21.48 -23.37 -13.95
C ALA A 10 -20.53 -23.86 -15.05
N THR A 11 -20.82 -23.56 -16.32
CA THR A 11 -19.96 -23.89 -17.46
C THR A 11 -19.16 -22.70 -17.99
N ALA A 12 -18.92 -21.70 -17.14
CA ALA A 12 -18.12 -20.54 -17.52
C ALA A 12 -16.73 -20.97 -18.03
N VAL A 13 -16.44 -20.62 -19.28
CA VAL A 13 -15.16 -20.85 -19.94
C VAL A 13 -14.27 -19.63 -19.69
N TYR A 14 -13.02 -19.88 -19.29
CA TYR A 14 -12.02 -18.82 -19.16
C TYR A 14 -11.40 -18.47 -20.51
N GLU A 15 -11.89 -17.39 -21.12
CA GLU A 15 -11.53 -16.94 -22.48
C GLU A 15 -10.63 -15.68 -22.48
N LEU A 16 -9.64 -15.60 -21.58
CA LEU A 16 -8.67 -14.48 -21.60
C LEU A 16 -7.52 -14.70 -22.60
N ASP A 17 -7.16 -15.96 -22.87
CA ASP A 17 -6.08 -16.33 -23.78
C ASP A 17 -6.59 -16.54 -25.21
N THR A 18 -5.66 -16.77 -26.14
CA THR A 18 -5.98 -17.10 -27.54
C THR A 18 -6.92 -18.30 -27.63
N GLU A 19 -7.98 -18.16 -28.44
CA GLU A 19 -8.93 -19.23 -28.76
C GLU A 19 -8.24 -20.56 -29.14
N LYS A 20 -8.84 -21.69 -28.76
CA LYS A 20 -8.34 -23.06 -28.98
C LYS A 20 -7.87 -23.37 -30.40
N GLU A 21 -8.49 -22.80 -31.42
CA GLU A 21 -8.17 -23.12 -32.83
C GLU A 21 -6.97 -22.32 -33.36
N LYS A 22 -6.76 -21.14 -32.77
CA LYS A 22 -5.72 -20.17 -33.16
C LYS A 22 -4.51 -20.23 -32.24
N ASP A 23 -4.60 -20.96 -31.13
CA ASP A 23 -3.50 -21.12 -30.21
C ASP A 23 -2.29 -21.83 -30.84
N ALA A 24 -1.14 -21.64 -30.20
CA ALA A 24 0.11 -22.22 -30.68
C ALA A 24 0.11 -23.76 -30.63
N GLN A 25 -0.79 -24.38 -29.84
CA GLN A 25 -0.94 -25.83 -29.80
C GLN A 25 -1.65 -26.35 -31.06
N ALA A 26 -2.77 -25.75 -31.44
CA ALA A 26 -3.53 -26.10 -32.63
C ALA A 26 -2.74 -25.78 -33.91
N ILE A 27 -1.96 -24.71 -33.93
CA ILE A 27 -1.01 -24.45 -35.03
C ILE A 27 0.02 -25.58 -35.13
N PHE A 28 0.57 -26.02 -34.00
CA PHE A 28 1.53 -27.12 -33.98
C PHE A 28 0.89 -28.43 -34.45
N GLU A 29 -0.28 -28.80 -33.94
CA GLU A 29 -1.03 -29.99 -34.35
C GLU A 29 -1.38 -29.95 -35.85
N ARG A 30 -1.76 -28.78 -36.40
CA ARG A 30 -1.97 -28.59 -37.84
C ARG A 30 -0.68 -28.82 -38.63
N SER A 31 0.44 -28.26 -38.19
CA SER A 31 1.73 -28.46 -38.87
C SER A 31 2.19 -29.91 -38.82
N GLN A 32 1.98 -30.61 -37.70
CA GLN A 32 2.31 -32.02 -37.57
C GLN A 32 1.49 -32.87 -38.53
N LYS A 33 0.17 -32.66 -38.62
CA LYS A 33 -0.71 -33.35 -39.58
C LYS A 33 -0.24 -33.17 -41.02
N ILE A 34 0.08 -31.93 -41.43
CA ILE A 34 0.59 -31.63 -42.78
C ILE A 34 1.91 -32.35 -43.05
N GLN A 35 2.82 -32.41 -42.07
CA GLN A 35 4.10 -33.11 -42.23
C GLN A 35 3.94 -34.63 -42.33
N GLU A 36 2.94 -35.21 -41.67
CA GLU A 36 2.63 -36.63 -41.83
C GLU A 36 2.06 -36.94 -43.22
N GLU A 37 1.19 -36.08 -43.75
CA GLU A 37 0.64 -36.21 -45.11
C GLU A 37 1.69 -36.05 -46.21
N LEU A 38 2.75 -35.27 -45.95
CA LEU A 38 3.86 -35.05 -46.86
C LEU A 38 4.97 -36.09 -46.75
N ARG A 39 4.87 -36.99 -45.76
CA ARG A 39 5.90 -38.00 -45.54
C ARG A 39 5.94 -38.98 -46.73
N GLY A 40 7.06 -38.99 -47.44
CA GLY A 40 7.29 -39.87 -48.60
C GLY A 40 6.79 -39.31 -49.93
N LYS A 41 6.26 -38.08 -49.97
CA LYS A 41 6.00 -37.35 -51.21
C LYS A 41 7.22 -36.52 -51.61
N GLU A 42 7.43 -36.36 -52.92
CA GLU A 42 8.44 -35.44 -53.45
C GLU A 42 8.07 -33.99 -53.13
N ASP A 43 9.04 -33.08 -53.26
CA ASP A 43 8.82 -31.67 -52.94
C ASP A 43 7.99 -30.99 -54.04
N ASP A 44 6.70 -30.78 -53.75
CA ASP A 44 5.74 -30.14 -54.65
C ASP A 44 6.04 -28.64 -54.90
N LYS A 45 6.98 -28.01 -54.18
CA LYS A 45 7.28 -26.55 -54.19
C LYS A 45 6.09 -25.64 -53.86
N ILE A 46 4.96 -26.19 -53.41
CA ILE A 46 3.79 -25.44 -52.97
C ILE A 46 4.02 -24.93 -51.55
N TYR A 47 3.94 -23.62 -51.36
CA TYR A 47 4.06 -23.01 -50.04
C TYR A 47 2.83 -23.27 -49.18
N ARG A 48 3.01 -23.97 -48.04
CA ARG A 48 1.94 -24.34 -47.09
C ARG A 48 2.03 -23.58 -45.75
N GLY A 49 2.77 -22.48 -45.71
CA GLY A 49 2.96 -21.64 -44.52
C GLY A 49 4.35 -21.77 -43.88
N ILE A 50 4.68 -20.79 -43.04
CA ILE A 50 6.03 -20.59 -42.48
C ILE A 50 6.52 -21.81 -41.69
N ASN A 51 5.62 -22.49 -40.97
CA ASN A 51 5.96 -23.61 -40.09
C ASN A 51 6.05 -24.96 -40.82
N ASN A 52 5.61 -25.01 -42.09
CA ASN A 52 5.33 -26.24 -42.84
C ASN A 52 6.36 -26.56 -43.91
N TYR A 53 7.55 -25.97 -43.84
CA TYR A 53 8.70 -26.49 -44.59
C TYR A 53 8.97 -27.95 -44.20
N GLN A 54 9.49 -28.74 -45.15
CA GLN A 54 9.67 -30.18 -44.98
C GLN A 54 10.66 -30.47 -43.85
N LYS A 55 10.19 -31.10 -42.78
CA LYS A 55 11.02 -31.59 -41.68
C LYS A 55 11.14 -33.10 -41.79
N TYR A 56 12.37 -33.59 -41.87
CA TYR A 56 12.66 -35.02 -41.98
C TYR A 56 12.68 -35.73 -40.62
N VAL A 57 12.90 -34.97 -39.54
CA VAL A 57 12.93 -35.49 -38.17
C VAL A 57 11.55 -35.34 -37.56
N LYS A 58 10.93 -36.47 -37.21
CA LYS A 58 9.69 -36.47 -36.43
C LYS A 58 9.98 -36.06 -34.99
N PRO A 59 9.23 -35.10 -34.42
CA PRO A 59 9.18 -34.92 -32.98
C PRO A 59 8.75 -36.25 -32.35
N LYS A 60 9.57 -36.80 -31.46
CA LYS A 60 9.26 -38.06 -30.77
C LYS A 60 8.38 -37.77 -29.55
N ASP A 61 7.39 -38.63 -29.34
CA ASP A 61 6.70 -38.70 -28.06
C ASP A 61 7.69 -39.10 -26.96
N THR A 62 7.53 -38.53 -25.78
CA THR A 62 8.37 -38.84 -24.62
C THR A 62 7.54 -39.59 -23.59
N SER A 63 8.19 -40.20 -22.60
CA SER A 63 7.48 -40.82 -21.46
C SER A 63 6.55 -39.85 -20.71
N MET A 64 6.75 -38.53 -20.87
CA MET A 64 5.96 -37.49 -20.25
C MET A 64 4.70 -37.08 -21.04
N GLY A 65 4.51 -37.57 -22.27
CA GLY A 65 3.33 -37.27 -23.07
C GLY A 65 3.58 -37.25 -24.58
N ASN A 66 2.50 -36.96 -25.32
CA ASN A 66 2.56 -36.80 -26.77
C ASN A 66 3.30 -35.50 -27.15
N ALA A 67 3.82 -35.44 -28.37
CA ALA A 67 4.55 -34.29 -28.89
C ALA A 67 3.74 -32.98 -28.92
N SER A 68 2.39 -33.05 -28.88
CA SER A 68 1.50 -31.89 -28.88
C SER A 68 1.07 -31.42 -27.47
N SER A 69 1.31 -32.22 -26.42
CA SER A 69 0.92 -31.87 -25.04
C SER A 69 1.74 -30.70 -24.50
N GLY A 70 1.13 -29.93 -23.59
CA GLY A 70 1.78 -28.79 -22.94
C GLY A 70 3.05 -29.13 -22.15
N MET A 71 3.25 -30.39 -21.74
CA MET A 71 4.45 -30.82 -20.98
C MET A 71 5.65 -31.17 -21.85
N VAL A 72 5.42 -31.53 -23.13
CA VAL A 72 6.48 -31.95 -24.07
C VAL A 72 6.74 -30.89 -25.13
N ARG A 73 5.68 -30.16 -25.52
CA ARG A 73 5.75 -29.11 -26.54
C ARG A 73 6.46 -27.87 -25.99
N LYS A 74 7.35 -27.31 -26.81
CA LYS A 74 7.99 -26.02 -26.53
C LYS A 74 7.15 -24.88 -27.10
N GLY A 75 6.87 -23.86 -26.29
CA GLY A 75 6.14 -22.66 -26.68
C GLY A 75 4.95 -22.36 -25.75
N PRO A 76 4.10 -21.38 -26.10
CA PRO A 76 2.96 -20.97 -25.28
C PRO A 76 2.01 -22.15 -24.99
N ILE A 77 1.74 -22.44 -23.73
CA ILE A 77 0.89 -23.56 -23.31
C ILE A 77 -0.56 -23.10 -23.24
N ARG A 78 -1.50 -23.98 -23.61
CA ARG A 78 -2.94 -23.72 -23.48
C ARG A 78 -3.33 -23.74 -22.00
N ALA A 79 -3.93 -22.65 -21.52
CA ALA A 79 -4.48 -22.58 -20.17
C ALA A 79 -5.71 -23.50 -20.00
N PRO A 80 -5.96 -24.03 -18.79
CA PRO A 80 -7.18 -24.78 -18.50
C PRO A 80 -8.40 -23.85 -18.51
N GLU A 81 -9.41 -24.17 -19.31
CA GLU A 81 -10.60 -23.33 -19.48
C GLU A 81 -11.58 -23.37 -18.30
N HIS A 82 -11.64 -24.49 -17.59
CA HIS A 82 -12.63 -24.77 -16.56
C HIS A 82 -12.06 -24.56 -15.15
N LEU A 83 -10.99 -23.79 -15.03
CA LEU A 83 -10.32 -23.51 -13.77
C LEU A 83 -10.07 -22.02 -13.63
N ARG A 84 -10.60 -21.45 -12.55
CA ARG A 84 -10.27 -20.08 -12.13
C ARG A 84 -9.13 -20.13 -11.13
N ALA A 85 -8.02 -19.48 -11.45
CA ALA A 85 -6.91 -19.33 -10.52
C ALA A 85 -7.37 -18.56 -9.26
N THR A 86 -6.99 -19.04 -8.08
CA THR A 86 -7.22 -18.33 -6.82
C THR A 86 -6.28 -17.13 -6.76
N VAL A 87 -6.84 -15.93 -6.74
CA VAL A 87 -6.07 -14.68 -6.62
C VAL A 87 -5.93 -14.32 -5.14
N ARG A 88 -4.70 -13.98 -4.73
CA ARG A 88 -4.38 -13.41 -3.43
C ARG A 88 -3.61 -12.13 -3.66
N TRP A 89 -3.99 -11.07 -2.96
CA TRP A 89 -3.25 -9.81 -2.96
C TRP A 89 -2.01 -9.96 -2.07
N ASP A 90 -0.84 -9.73 -2.65
CA ASP A 90 0.42 -9.68 -1.90
C ASP A 90 0.74 -8.21 -1.57
N TYR A 91 0.38 -7.80 -0.36
CA TYR A 91 0.60 -6.43 0.11
C TYR A 91 2.02 -6.21 0.66
N GLN A 92 2.84 -7.26 0.83
CA GLN A 92 4.16 -7.13 1.42
C GLN A 92 5.17 -6.65 0.36
N PRO A 93 5.72 -5.42 0.47
CA PRO A 93 6.69 -4.94 -0.50
C PRO A 93 8.10 -5.46 -0.19
N ASP A 94 8.83 -5.89 -1.21
CA ASP A 94 10.26 -6.23 -1.10
C ASP A 94 11.15 -4.99 -1.25
N ILE A 95 10.93 -3.97 -0.42
CA ILE A 95 11.73 -2.73 -0.42
C ILE A 95 12.76 -2.77 0.70
N CYS A 96 14.00 -2.37 0.39
CA CYS A 96 15.05 -2.28 1.38
C CYS A 96 14.76 -1.13 2.35
N LYS A 97 14.45 -1.49 3.60
CA LYS A 97 14.17 -0.53 4.68
C LYS A 97 15.32 0.46 4.87
N ASP A 98 16.54 -0.04 5.00
CA ASP A 98 17.71 0.78 5.28
C ASP A 98 17.98 1.77 4.13
N TYR A 99 17.83 1.31 2.88
CA TYR A 99 17.99 2.17 1.72
C TYR A 99 16.88 3.23 1.61
N LYS A 100 15.63 2.86 1.92
CA LYS A 100 14.50 3.80 1.87
C LYS A 100 14.64 4.91 2.92
N GLU A 101 14.96 4.56 4.16
CA GLU A 101 15.04 5.51 5.27
C GLU A 101 16.34 6.32 5.24
N THR A 102 17.49 5.67 5.01
CA THR A 102 18.80 6.31 5.16
C THR A 102 19.45 6.69 3.82
N GLY A 103 19.00 6.11 2.71
CA GLY A 103 19.66 6.23 1.42
C GLY A 103 20.91 5.37 1.25
N PHE A 104 21.28 4.59 2.27
CA PHE A 104 22.44 3.74 2.25
C PHE A 104 22.08 2.33 2.71
N CYS A 105 22.28 1.34 1.84
CA CYS A 105 22.19 -0.06 2.22
C CYS A 105 23.60 -0.59 2.50
N GLY A 106 23.83 -1.13 3.69
CA GLY A 106 25.12 -1.75 4.04
C GLY A 106 25.47 -2.96 3.16
N PHE A 107 24.48 -3.58 2.51
CA PHE A 107 24.68 -4.67 1.56
C PHE A 107 24.98 -4.20 0.13
N GLY A 108 24.87 -2.89 -0.14
CA GLY A 108 25.02 -2.32 -1.48
C GLY A 108 24.18 -3.07 -2.52
N ASP A 109 24.74 -3.30 -3.71
CA ASP A 109 24.04 -3.98 -4.81
C ASP A 109 23.83 -5.49 -4.60
N SER A 110 24.37 -6.07 -3.51
CA SER A 110 24.11 -7.46 -3.15
C SER A 110 22.81 -7.63 -2.35
N CYS A 111 22.09 -6.54 -2.06
CA CYS A 111 20.82 -6.59 -1.37
C CYS A 111 19.76 -7.31 -2.22
N LYS A 112 19.06 -8.28 -1.62
CA LYS A 112 17.93 -8.98 -2.28
C LYS A 112 16.66 -8.13 -2.41
N PHE A 113 16.60 -7.01 -1.69
CA PHE A 113 15.45 -6.12 -1.64
C PHE A 113 15.66 -4.93 -2.58
N LEU A 114 14.56 -4.38 -3.09
CA LEU A 114 14.57 -3.26 -4.03
C LEU A 114 15.08 -1.99 -3.35
N HIS A 115 16.02 -1.33 -4.01
CA HIS A 115 16.54 -0.01 -3.64
C HIS A 115 15.68 1.09 -4.25
N ASP A 116 14.52 1.32 -3.64
CA ASP A 116 13.62 2.40 -4.00
C ASP A 116 13.42 3.37 -2.83
N ARG A 117 13.27 4.66 -3.14
CA ARG A 117 13.07 5.75 -2.17
C ARG A 117 11.71 6.43 -2.34
N SER A 118 10.84 5.93 -3.21
CA SER A 118 9.49 6.45 -3.32
C SER A 118 8.67 6.19 -2.05
N ASP A 119 7.87 7.19 -1.68
CA ASP A 119 7.02 7.26 -0.49
C ASP A 119 5.52 7.19 -0.82
N TYR A 120 5.17 6.68 -2.01
CA TYR A 120 3.78 6.46 -2.39
C TYR A 120 3.04 5.56 -1.39
N LYS A 121 1.75 5.89 -1.20
CA LYS A 121 0.85 5.13 -0.32
C LYS A 121 0.63 3.71 -0.87
N HIS A 122 0.61 2.74 0.03
CA HIS A 122 0.28 1.35 -0.31
C HIS A 122 -1.22 1.20 -0.61
N GLY A 123 -1.58 0.17 -1.40
CA GLY A 123 -2.97 -0.08 -1.79
C GLY A 123 -3.95 -0.12 -0.60
N TRP A 124 -3.57 -0.78 0.49
CA TRP A 124 -4.41 -0.85 1.70
C TRP A 124 -4.60 0.51 2.41
N GLN A 125 -3.62 1.41 2.31
CA GLN A 125 -3.75 2.77 2.85
C GLN A 125 -4.74 3.58 2.02
N ILE A 126 -4.67 3.42 0.69
CA ILE A 126 -5.59 4.06 -0.25
C ILE A 126 -7.01 3.54 -0.06
N GLU A 127 -7.20 2.22 0.05
CA GLU A 127 -8.51 1.60 0.31
C GLU A 127 -9.14 2.18 1.59
N ARG A 128 -8.37 2.28 2.67
CA ARG A 128 -8.85 2.87 3.93
C ARG A 128 -9.20 4.34 3.81
N GLU A 129 -8.37 5.15 3.15
CA GLU A 129 -8.67 6.57 2.93
C GLU A 129 -9.91 6.78 2.06
N LEU A 130 -10.14 5.88 1.11
CA LEU A 130 -11.32 5.88 0.27
C LEU A 130 -12.58 5.56 1.08
N ASP A 131 -12.53 4.53 1.93
CA ASP A 131 -13.63 4.15 2.82
C ASP A 131 -13.97 5.26 3.83
N GLU A 132 -12.95 5.97 4.30
CA GLU A 132 -13.09 7.12 5.20
C GLU A 132 -13.49 8.42 4.48
N GLY A 133 -13.53 8.42 3.13
CA GLY A 133 -13.84 9.60 2.32
C GLY A 133 -12.79 10.72 2.36
N ARG A 134 -11.58 10.43 2.86
CA ARG A 134 -10.44 11.37 2.89
C ARG A 134 -9.59 11.32 1.62
N TYR A 135 -9.82 10.32 0.78
CA TYR A 135 -9.09 10.15 -0.46
C TYR A 135 -9.29 11.35 -1.39
N GLY A 136 -8.19 12.07 -1.68
CA GLY A 136 -8.21 13.25 -2.55
C GLY A 136 -8.56 14.57 -1.86
N VAL A 137 -8.77 14.58 -0.54
CA VAL A 137 -8.82 15.82 0.25
C VAL A 137 -7.38 16.29 0.42
N ASN A 138 -7.02 17.30 -0.37
CA ASN A 138 -5.70 17.91 -0.34
C ASN A 138 -5.72 18.98 0.77
N ASP A 139 -5.55 18.55 2.02
CA ASP A 139 -5.31 19.51 3.10
C ASP A 139 -3.93 20.12 2.83
N GLU A 140 -3.90 21.35 2.32
CA GLU A 140 -2.67 22.14 2.06
C GLU A 140 -1.81 22.28 3.33
N GLU A 141 -2.39 22.05 4.51
CA GLU A 141 -1.76 22.07 5.82
C GLU A 141 -0.92 20.81 6.15
N ASN A 142 -1.06 19.71 5.40
CA ASN A 142 -0.44 18.42 5.77
C ASN A 142 1.08 18.35 5.53
N TYR A 143 1.68 19.38 4.94
CA TYR A 143 3.14 19.54 4.80
C TYR A 143 3.77 20.44 5.86
N GLU A 144 2.96 21.03 6.75
CA GLU A 144 3.47 21.81 7.86
C GLU A 144 3.79 20.87 9.03
N VAL A 145 5.04 20.41 9.07
CA VAL A 145 5.60 19.90 10.33
C VAL A 145 5.74 21.11 11.24
N SER A 146 4.69 21.44 12.01
CA SER A 146 4.78 22.44 13.07
C SER A 146 5.85 21.97 14.04
N SER A 147 7.05 22.52 13.88
CA SER A 147 8.26 22.16 14.62
C SER A 147 8.20 22.59 16.10
N ASP A 148 7.09 23.16 16.57
CA ASP A 148 7.05 23.92 17.82
C ASP A 148 5.85 23.62 18.74
N GLU A 149 5.18 22.48 18.60
CA GLU A 149 4.20 22.02 19.61
C GLU A 149 4.89 21.26 20.75
N GLU A 150 5.68 21.97 21.57
CA GLU A 150 5.83 21.55 22.97
C GLU A 150 4.45 21.59 23.63
N ASP A 151 3.88 20.41 23.91
CA ASP A 151 2.66 20.11 24.67
C ASP A 151 2.35 21.15 25.77
N MET A 152 1.75 22.27 25.39
CA MET A 152 1.39 23.35 26.32
C MET A 152 -0.14 23.33 26.49
N PRO A 153 -0.65 22.97 27.68
CA PRO A 153 -2.09 22.84 27.88
C PRO A 153 -2.82 24.16 27.64
N PHE A 154 -3.89 24.16 26.84
CA PHE A 154 -4.72 25.34 26.54
C PHE A 154 -5.70 25.74 27.66
N LYS A 155 -6.00 24.82 28.59
CA LYS A 155 -6.98 25.03 29.68
C LYS A 155 -6.40 24.64 31.03
N CYS A 156 -6.85 25.30 32.09
CA CYS A 156 -6.41 24.98 33.44
C CYS A 156 -7.01 23.64 33.90
N PHE A 157 -6.18 22.72 34.43
CA PHE A 157 -6.64 21.41 34.88
C PHE A 157 -7.59 21.43 36.09
N ILE A 158 -7.61 22.52 36.87
CA ILE A 158 -8.44 22.64 38.07
C ILE A 158 -9.83 23.17 37.72
N CYS A 159 -9.92 24.26 36.96
CA CYS A 159 -11.20 24.90 36.62
C CYS A 159 -11.71 24.56 35.21
N ARG A 160 -10.90 23.91 34.37
CA ARG A 160 -11.21 23.57 32.97
C ARG A 160 -11.59 24.74 32.07
N SER A 161 -11.35 25.97 32.54
CA SER A 161 -11.52 27.21 31.77
C SER A 161 -10.20 27.69 31.17
N SER A 162 -10.26 28.72 30.35
CA SER A 162 -9.08 29.49 29.93
C SER A 162 -8.29 30.00 31.14
N PHE A 163 -6.98 30.18 30.96
CA PHE A 163 -6.11 30.65 32.02
C PHE A 163 -6.37 32.13 32.33
N LYS A 164 -6.61 32.42 33.60
CA LYS A 164 -6.63 33.78 34.16
C LYS A 164 -5.42 33.89 35.08
N ASN A 165 -4.47 34.75 34.73
CA ASN A 165 -3.16 34.88 35.39
C ASN A 165 -2.47 33.50 35.58
N PRO A 166 -1.93 32.90 34.50
CA PRO A 166 -1.30 31.60 34.58
C PRO A 166 -0.03 31.63 35.42
N VAL A 167 0.10 30.64 36.31
CA VAL A 167 1.27 30.38 37.14
C VAL A 167 1.85 29.02 36.83
N VAL A 168 3.17 28.93 36.81
CA VAL A 168 3.93 27.71 36.60
C VAL A 168 4.52 27.23 37.92
N THR A 169 4.37 25.93 38.17
CA THR A 169 4.97 25.22 39.30
C THR A 169 6.36 24.68 38.94
N LYS A 170 7.18 24.32 39.94
CA LYS A 170 8.51 23.69 39.69
C LYS A 170 8.45 22.44 38.81
N CYS A 171 7.32 21.75 38.79
CA CYS A 171 7.08 20.57 37.96
C CYS A 171 6.56 20.91 36.54
N ARG A 172 6.64 22.17 36.10
CA ARG A 172 6.18 22.66 34.79
C ARG A 172 4.68 22.43 34.52
N HIS A 173 3.85 22.42 35.57
CA HIS A 173 2.39 22.45 35.40
C HIS A 173 1.86 23.88 35.54
N TYR A 174 0.94 24.23 34.63
CA TYR A 174 0.30 25.53 34.52
C TYR A 174 -1.09 25.53 35.18
N PHE A 175 -1.39 26.56 35.97
CA PHE A 175 -2.68 26.74 36.63
C PHE A 175 -3.08 28.21 36.66
N CYS A 176 -4.35 28.53 36.89
CA CYS A 176 -4.75 29.89 37.24
C CYS A 176 -4.25 30.25 38.64
N GLU A 177 -3.87 31.50 38.86
CA GLU A 177 -3.46 32.04 40.17
C GLU A 177 -4.44 31.67 41.29
N SER A 178 -5.72 31.93 41.08
CA SER A 178 -6.79 31.64 42.05
C SER A 178 -6.93 30.14 42.34
N CYS A 179 -6.79 29.30 41.31
CA CYS A 179 -6.92 27.85 41.41
C CYS A 179 -5.72 27.23 42.13
N ALA A 180 -4.51 27.72 41.85
CA ALA A 180 -3.28 27.29 42.52
C ALA A 180 -3.33 27.61 44.02
N LEU A 181 -3.77 28.82 44.38
CA LEU A 181 -3.89 29.25 45.79
C LEU A 181 -4.99 28.47 46.54
N GLN A 182 -6.15 28.25 45.93
CA GLN A 182 -7.22 27.46 46.54
C GLN A 182 -6.82 26.00 46.74
N HIS A 183 -6.09 25.42 45.79
CA HIS A 183 -5.57 24.07 45.91
C HIS A 183 -4.49 23.99 47.00
N TYR A 184 -3.57 24.95 47.05
CA TYR A 184 -2.50 24.98 48.06
C TYR A 184 -3.04 25.02 49.51
N ARG A 185 -4.18 25.67 49.74
CA ARG A 185 -4.88 25.65 51.04
C ARG A 185 -5.39 24.25 51.44
N LYS A 186 -5.73 23.40 50.46
CA LYS A 186 -6.23 22.04 50.69
C LYS A 186 -5.10 21.00 50.69
N SER A 187 -4.12 21.16 49.80
CA SER A 187 -2.99 20.26 49.63
C SER A 187 -1.77 21.04 49.14
N GLN A 188 -0.62 20.83 49.81
CA GLN A 188 0.66 21.44 49.43
C GLN A 188 1.35 20.74 48.24
N ARG A 189 0.65 19.81 47.57
CA ARG A 189 1.14 19.03 46.43
C ARG A 189 0.57 19.59 45.13
N CYS A 190 1.26 19.35 44.02
CA CYS A 190 0.80 19.70 42.69
C CYS A 190 -0.41 18.83 42.30
N TYR A 191 -1.43 19.42 41.69
CA TYR A 191 -2.66 18.71 41.29
C TYR A 191 -2.46 17.65 40.18
N VAL A 192 -1.42 17.80 39.34
CA VAL A 192 -1.22 16.90 38.19
C VAL A 192 -0.26 15.75 38.52
N CYS A 193 0.84 16.04 39.23
CA CYS A 193 1.91 15.06 39.45
C CYS A 193 2.23 14.80 40.92
N ASP A 194 1.44 15.33 41.86
CA ASP A 194 1.59 15.17 43.31
C ASP A 194 2.97 15.54 43.89
N LYS A 195 3.81 16.27 43.14
CA LYS A 195 5.10 16.77 43.63
C LYS A 195 4.85 17.92 44.59
N GLN A 196 5.65 18.00 45.65
CA GLN A 196 5.54 19.07 46.63
C GLN A 196 5.95 20.41 46.01
N THR A 197 5.05 21.40 46.02
CA THR A 197 5.29 22.69 45.34
C THR A 197 6.16 23.64 46.18
N ASN A 198 6.35 23.34 47.47
CA ASN A 198 7.10 24.16 48.44
C ASN A 198 6.65 25.63 48.48
N GLY A 199 5.39 25.92 48.13
CA GLY A 199 4.85 27.29 48.08
C GLY A 199 5.42 28.16 46.96
N VAL A 200 6.17 27.59 46.02
CA VAL A 200 6.78 28.33 44.90
C VAL A 200 5.88 28.25 43.68
N PHE A 201 5.26 29.38 43.34
CA PHE A 201 4.46 29.59 42.14
C PHE A 201 5.03 30.79 41.38
N ASN A 202 5.57 30.57 40.19
CA ASN A 202 6.14 31.63 39.37
C ASN A 202 5.13 32.06 38.30
N PRO A 203 5.08 33.33 37.90
CA PRO A 203 4.23 33.76 36.79
C PRO A 203 4.70 33.12 35.47
N ALA A 204 3.78 32.53 34.71
CA ALA A 204 4.08 31.84 33.46
C ALA A 204 4.15 32.82 32.28
N LYS A 205 5.26 33.55 32.17
CA LYS A 205 5.47 34.55 31.09
C LYS A 205 5.44 33.94 29.68
N GLU A 206 5.97 32.73 29.53
CA GLU A 206 5.99 32.00 28.25
C GLU A 206 4.57 31.65 27.77
N LEU A 207 3.70 31.20 28.70
CA LEU A 207 2.32 30.87 28.38
C LEU A 207 1.50 32.13 28.07
N MET A 208 1.74 33.24 28.77
CA MET A 208 1.10 34.52 28.47
C MET A 208 1.44 35.02 27.07
N ALA A 209 2.73 34.99 26.70
CA ALA A 209 3.16 35.43 25.37
C ALA A 209 2.56 34.57 24.24
N LYS A 210 2.42 33.25 24.45
CA LYS A 210 1.74 32.37 23.48
C LYS A 210 0.23 32.62 23.39
N LEU A 211 -0.43 32.85 24.54
CA LEU A 211 -1.87 33.18 24.57
C LEU A 211 -2.18 34.54 23.92
N GLU A 212 -1.25 35.49 23.99
CA GLU A 212 -1.38 36.80 23.31
C GLU A 212 -1.22 36.66 21.79
N LYS A 213 -0.29 35.82 21.32
CA LYS A 213 -0.14 35.53 19.87
C LYS A 213 -1.39 34.87 19.28
N HIS A 214 -1.89 33.84 19.94
CA HIS A 214 -3.06 33.08 19.45
C HIS A 214 -4.35 33.92 19.42
N LYS A 215 -4.46 34.94 20.30
CA LYS A 215 -5.56 35.91 20.25
C LYS A 215 -5.41 36.91 19.10
N GLY A 216 -4.18 37.29 18.76
CA GLY A 216 -3.93 38.15 17.60
C GLY A 216 -4.25 37.45 16.28
N GLU A 217 -3.95 36.15 16.19
CA GLU A 217 -4.27 35.32 15.02
C GLU A 217 -5.80 35.12 14.89
N GLU A 218 -6.53 34.86 15.99
CA GLU A 218 -7.99 34.78 15.98
C GLU A 218 -8.69 36.11 15.61
N GLU A 219 -8.09 37.27 15.93
CA GLU A 219 -8.63 38.60 15.56
C GLU A 219 -8.29 39.02 14.12
N GLU A 220 -7.30 38.40 13.48
CA GLU A 220 -6.95 38.65 12.06
C GLU A 220 -7.73 37.75 11.09
N GLU A 221 -8.31 36.64 11.56
CA GLU A 221 -9.15 35.72 10.77
C GLU A 221 -10.66 36.05 10.79
N GLU A 222 -11.13 36.95 11.67
CA GLU A 222 -12.50 37.54 11.64
C GLU A 222 -12.59 38.81 10.77
#